data_AF-A0AA38UVE2-F1
#
_entry.id   AF-A0AA38UVE2-F1
#
_cell.length_a   1.000
_cell.length_b   1.000
_cell.length_c   1.000
_cell.angle_alpha   90.00
_cell.angle_beta   90.00
_cell.angle_gamma   90.00
#
_symmetry.space_group_name_H-M   'P 1'
#
loop_
_entity.id
_entity.type
_entity.pdbx_description
1 polymer ?
#
loop_
_entity_poly.entity_id
_entity_poly.type
_entity_poly.pdbx_seq_one_letter_code
_entity_poly.pdbx_strand_id
1 'polypeptide(L)'
;MNSVSELPLPLLLLIHLQILQYPHVNNEDFDIYIFDAHRHGLRARTTMMENLGYWLIVKIEGHKKVKKILPTYPCIKPSETTAFRTSFAKYLEGLRQRSIKENTAAAVWWREVQARKSYLEECSEGKFLRLLLALSTHVFFTLQSVSNVEPNPELNYSTRLAFVQASQRQWVKVASGLLGREQRLMDMKARILVSTTLNSRYHSTSTPRLIALRDSKLEDILSQENWKGDSARNALKFLVTLAGLGFDVLEAGDHRSSDALSVRHTHLLVWAQDLSPQPHSQIVHQLLPVAAARHPSYIRKLQKPIF
;
A
#
# COMPACT_ATOMS: atom_id res chain seq x y z
N MET A 1 -8.54 -0.83 23.81
CA MET A 1 -7.08 -0.73 23.63
C MET A 1 -6.50 -2.06 24.08
N ASN A 2 -6.14 -2.97 23.14
CA ASN A 2 -5.44 -4.26 23.35
C ASN A 2 -5.49 -5.02 22.02
N SER A 3 -4.60 -4.76 21.07
CA SER A 3 -4.68 -5.49 19.78
C SER A 3 -3.35 -5.77 19.10
N VAL A 4 -2.26 -5.07 19.43
CA VAL A 4 -0.93 -5.35 18.85
C VAL A 4 -0.13 -6.35 19.69
N SER A 5 -0.34 -6.36 21.01
CA SER A 5 0.36 -7.25 21.96
C SER A 5 -0.10 -8.70 21.91
N GLU A 6 -1.25 -8.99 21.27
CA GLU A 6 -1.80 -10.35 21.11
C GLU A 6 -1.33 -11.04 19.82
N LEU A 7 -0.65 -10.31 18.94
CA LEU A 7 -0.11 -10.88 17.70
C LEU A 7 1.05 -11.84 18.04
N PRO A 8 1.16 -12.98 17.33
CA PRO A 8 2.31 -13.86 17.47
C PRO A 8 3.63 -13.10 17.29
N LEU A 9 4.58 -13.31 18.21
CA LEU A 9 5.89 -12.65 18.20
C LEU A 9 6.60 -12.69 16.84
N PRO A 10 6.61 -13.81 16.08
CA PRO A 10 7.24 -13.83 14.77
C PRO A 10 6.56 -12.87 13.79
N LEU A 11 5.23 -12.77 13.80
CA LEU A 11 4.49 -11.90 12.91
C LEU A 11 4.78 -10.42 13.21
N LEU A 12 4.84 -10.06 14.50
CA LEU A 12 5.17 -8.69 14.89
C LEU A 12 6.61 -8.32 14.49
N LEU A 13 7.55 -9.25 14.62
CA LEU A 13 8.93 -9.07 14.15
C LEU A 13 8.97 -8.85 12.63
N LEU A 14 8.23 -9.65 11.84
CA LEU A 14 8.17 -9.48 10.39
C LEU A 14 7.60 -8.11 9.99
N ILE A 15 6.55 -7.65 10.68
CA ILE A 15 5.98 -6.32 10.46
C ILE A 15 7.04 -5.25 10.71
N HIS A 16 7.79 -5.33 11.82
CA HIS A 16 8.87 -4.39 12.10
C HIS A 16 9.95 -4.41 11.02
N LEU A 17 10.40 -5.59 10.60
CA LEU A 17 11.42 -5.72 9.57
C LEU A 17 10.96 -5.19 8.20
N GLN A 18 9.68 -5.35 7.87
CA GLN A 18 9.10 -4.81 6.65
C GLN A 18 9.01 -3.28 6.69
N ILE A 19 8.59 -2.71 7.82
CA ILE A 19 8.55 -1.26 8.02
C ILE A 19 9.97 -0.67 7.94
N LEU A 20 10.94 -1.36 8.51
CA LEU A 20 12.35 -0.95 8.49
C LEU A 20 13.05 -1.21 7.13
N GLN A 21 12.32 -1.76 6.14
CA GLN A 21 12.79 -2.07 4.80
C GLN A 21 14.00 -3.01 4.79
N TYR A 22 13.87 -4.16 5.47
CA TYR A 22 14.90 -5.19 5.46
C TYR A 22 15.13 -5.71 4.01
N PRO A 23 16.38 -5.76 3.51
CA PRO A 23 16.64 -6.04 2.09
C PRO A 23 16.20 -7.42 1.62
N HIS A 24 16.11 -8.41 2.51
CA HIS A 24 15.75 -9.78 2.16
C HIS A 24 14.27 -10.12 2.39
N VAL A 25 13.37 -9.13 2.56
CA VAL A 25 11.94 -9.40 2.80
C VAL A 25 11.26 -10.07 1.59
N ASN A 26 11.83 -9.93 0.39
CA ASN A 26 11.30 -10.58 -0.82
C ASN A 26 11.79 -12.02 -1.04
N ASN A 27 12.64 -12.56 -0.16
CA ASN A 27 13.09 -13.94 -0.26
C ASN A 27 11.97 -14.88 0.23
N GLU A 28 11.79 -16.02 -0.46
CA GLU A 28 10.77 -17.02 -0.08
C GLU A 28 11.01 -17.61 1.33
N ASP A 29 12.24 -17.54 1.81
CA ASP A 29 12.64 -17.97 3.16
C ASP A 29 12.20 -17.00 4.28
N PHE A 30 11.69 -15.81 3.92
CA PHE A 30 11.24 -14.80 4.86
C PHE A 30 9.76 -14.98 5.22
N ASP A 31 9.48 -16.00 6.04
CA ASP A 31 8.11 -16.34 6.50
C ASP A 31 7.99 -16.26 8.04
N ILE A 32 6.76 -16.42 8.56
CA ILE A 32 6.41 -16.45 9.98
C ILE A 32 7.22 -17.52 10.73
N TYR A 33 7.67 -18.55 10.02
CA TYR A 33 8.44 -19.66 10.55
C TYR A 33 9.96 -19.50 10.43
N ILE A 34 10.47 -18.30 10.12
CA ILE A 34 11.90 -18.04 9.87
C ILE A 34 12.85 -18.53 10.98
N PHE A 35 12.38 -18.59 12.23
CA PHE A 35 13.12 -19.12 13.38
C PHE A 35 12.55 -20.43 13.94
N ASP A 36 11.67 -21.10 13.21
CA ASP A 36 11.11 -22.40 13.62
C ASP A 36 12.16 -23.51 13.50
N ALA A 37 12.45 -24.17 14.62
CA ALA A 37 13.41 -25.27 14.68
C ALA A 37 12.97 -26.50 13.86
N HIS A 38 11.66 -26.67 13.64
CA HIS A 38 11.12 -27.82 12.91
C HIS A 38 11.22 -27.65 11.39
N ARG A 39 11.19 -26.42 10.90
CA ARG A 39 11.22 -26.11 9.45
C ARG A 39 12.60 -25.72 8.95
N HIS A 40 13.40 -25.04 9.77
CA HIS A 40 14.72 -24.58 9.37
C HIS A 40 15.83 -25.15 10.26
N GLY A 41 16.87 -25.66 9.61
CA GLY A 41 18.07 -26.15 10.29
C GLY A 41 18.78 -25.04 11.08
N LEU A 42 19.53 -25.42 12.12
CA LEU A 42 20.25 -24.50 13.00
C LEU A 42 21.17 -23.53 12.24
N ARG A 43 21.80 -24.00 11.16
CA ARG A 43 22.68 -23.19 10.30
C ARG A 43 21.93 -22.03 9.65
N ALA A 44 20.78 -22.31 9.01
CA ALA A 44 19.97 -21.28 8.35
C ALA A 44 19.47 -20.24 9.36
N ARG A 45 18.97 -20.69 10.51
CA ARG A 45 18.49 -19.80 11.59
C ARG A 45 19.62 -18.94 12.18
N THR A 46 20.81 -19.50 12.31
CA THR A 46 22.00 -18.77 12.78
C THR A 46 22.43 -17.71 11.79
N THR A 47 22.55 -18.04 10.50
CA THR A 47 22.88 -17.08 9.45
C THR A 47 21.85 -15.96 9.37
N MET A 48 20.56 -16.29 9.51
CA MET A 48 19.51 -15.27 9.54
C MET A 48 19.62 -14.36 10.77
N MET A 49 19.88 -14.92 11.94
CA MET A 49 20.13 -14.16 13.17
C MET A 49 21.32 -13.21 13.03
N GLU A 50 22.42 -13.68 12.44
CA GLU A 50 23.63 -12.88 12.19
C GLU A 50 23.34 -11.72 11.23
N ASN A 51 22.68 -12.01 10.10
CA ASN A 51 22.31 -11.01 9.09
C ASN A 51 21.35 -9.95 9.67
N LEU A 52 20.33 -10.38 10.42
CA LEU A 52 19.38 -9.48 11.06
C LEU A 52 20.04 -8.65 12.15
N GLY A 53 20.82 -9.27 13.03
CA GLY A 53 21.50 -8.59 14.13
C GLY A 53 22.47 -7.52 13.61
N TYR A 54 23.28 -7.87 12.60
CA TYR A 54 24.19 -6.91 11.97
C TYR A 54 23.42 -5.74 11.34
N TRP A 55 22.38 -6.03 10.55
CA TRP A 55 21.61 -5.01 9.87
C TRP A 55 20.87 -4.06 10.83
N LEU A 56 20.26 -4.59 11.90
CA LEU A 56 19.58 -3.77 12.91
C LEU A 56 20.56 -2.84 13.63
N ILE A 57 21.76 -3.32 13.97
CA ILE A 57 22.79 -2.47 14.59
C ILE A 57 23.30 -1.41 13.60
N VAL A 58 23.39 -1.75 12.31
CA VAL A 58 23.75 -0.78 11.27
C VAL A 58 22.75 0.38 11.23
N LYS A 59 21.46 0.10 11.43
CA LYS A 59 20.42 1.15 11.47
C LYS A 59 20.56 2.08 12.69
N ILE A 60 21.05 1.59 13.83
CA ILE A 60 21.23 2.40 15.05
C ILE A 60 22.55 3.17 15.03
N GLU A 61 23.66 2.48 14.79
CA GLU A 61 25.02 3.02 15.03
C GLU A 61 25.69 3.50 13.73
N GLY A 62 25.18 3.07 12.58
CA GLY A 62 25.76 3.34 11.26
C GLY A 62 26.92 2.42 10.89
N HIS A 63 27.15 2.27 9.58
CA HIS A 63 28.11 1.30 9.00
C HIS A 63 29.55 1.38 9.56
N LYS A 64 30.02 2.57 9.94
CA LYS A 64 31.39 2.77 10.44
C LYS A 64 31.58 2.20 11.85
N LYS A 65 30.58 2.33 12.71
CA LYS A 65 30.65 1.88 14.12
C LYS A 65 30.37 0.39 14.26
N VAL A 66 29.51 -0.18 13.42
CA VAL A 66 29.19 -1.61 13.49
C VAL A 66 30.41 -2.49 13.32
N LYS A 67 31.35 -2.13 12.43
CA LYS A 67 32.61 -2.89 12.28
C LYS A 67 33.45 -2.95 13.55
N LYS A 68 33.32 -1.97 14.46
CA LYS A 68 33.98 -2.00 15.77
C LYS A 68 33.22 -2.87 16.78
N ILE A 69 31.90 -2.91 16.69
CA ILE A 69 31.02 -3.66 17.60
C ILE A 69 31.00 -5.16 17.23
N LEU A 70 30.91 -5.45 15.93
CA LEU A 70 30.81 -6.79 15.34
C LEU A 70 31.92 -6.95 14.27
N PRO A 71 33.19 -7.08 14.69
CA PRO A 71 34.32 -7.16 13.76
C PRO A 71 34.38 -8.48 12.98
N THR A 72 33.73 -9.53 13.48
CA THR A 72 33.77 -10.89 12.91
C THR A 72 32.70 -11.16 11.86
N TYR A 73 31.93 -10.15 11.46
CA TYR A 73 30.88 -10.29 10.44
C TYR A 73 31.42 -9.92 9.04
N PRO A 74 31.13 -10.71 7.98
CA PRO A 74 30.30 -11.92 7.97
C PRO A 74 31.00 -13.13 8.58
N CYS A 75 30.25 -13.96 9.30
CA CYS A 75 30.77 -15.15 9.98
C CYS A 75 30.88 -16.32 8.99
N ILE A 76 32.09 -16.72 8.65
CA ILE A 76 32.35 -17.83 7.72
C ILE A 76 32.65 -19.11 8.53
N LYS A 77 33.37 -18.97 9.65
CA LYS A 77 33.77 -20.09 10.51
C LYS A 77 32.86 -20.20 11.74
N PRO A 78 32.63 -21.42 12.28
CA PRO A 78 31.88 -21.59 13.53
C PRO A 78 32.45 -20.81 14.72
N SER A 79 33.78 -20.63 14.79
CA SER A 79 34.44 -19.81 15.81
C SER A 79 34.11 -18.32 15.70
N GLU A 80 33.84 -17.83 14.49
CA GLU A 80 33.46 -16.44 14.25
C GLU A 80 32.00 -16.21 14.66
N THR A 81 31.12 -17.18 14.43
CA THR A 81 29.73 -17.19 14.92
C THR A 81 29.67 -17.11 16.45
N THR A 82 30.51 -17.86 17.17
CA THR A 82 30.53 -17.79 18.65
C THR A 82 31.04 -16.45 19.16
N ALA A 83 32.06 -15.89 18.52
CA ALA A 83 32.56 -14.55 18.80
C ALA A 83 31.48 -13.48 18.51
N PHE A 84 30.79 -13.59 17.38
CA PHE A 84 29.68 -12.71 17.01
C PHE A 84 28.58 -12.74 18.06
N ARG A 85 28.09 -13.92 18.44
CA ARG A 85 27.04 -14.08 19.48
C ARG A 85 27.45 -13.45 20.81
N THR A 86 28.72 -13.56 21.19
CA THR A 86 29.24 -12.98 22.43
C THR A 86 29.24 -11.45 22.37
N SER A 87 29.76 -10.88 21.28
CA SER A 87 29.78 -9.43 21.08
C SER A 87 28.38 -8.86 20.94
N PHE A 88 27.49 -9.56 20.23
CA PHE A 88 26.10 -9.19 20.06
C PHE A 88 25.33 -9.21 21.38
N ALA A 89 25.46 -10.26 22.19
CA ALA A 89 24.84 -10.32 23.52
C ALA A 89 25.31 -9.18 24.44
N LYS A 90 26.62 -8.89 24.46
CA LYS A 90 27.18 -7.76 25.22
C LYS A 90 26.61 -6.41 24.75
N TYR A 91 26.51 -6.22 23.44
CA TYR A 91 25.92 -5.00 22.89
C TYR A 91 24.45 -4.85 23.29
N LEU A 92 23.66 -5.91 23.15
CA LEU A 92 22.23 -5.91 23.51
C LEU A 92 22.01 -5.62 25.00
N GLU A 93 22.83 -6.20 25.89
CA GLU A 93 22.72 -5.92 27.32
C GLU A 93 23.12 -4.46 27.64
N GLY A 94 24.15 -3.93 26.98
CA GLY A 94 24.50 -2.51 27.10
C GLY A 94 23.41 -1.58 26.57
N LEU A 95 22.75 -1.94 25.46
CA LEU A 95 21.63 -1.20 24.90
C LEU A 95 20.41 -1.22 25.83
N ARG A 96 20.10 -2.38 26.42
CA ARG A 96 19.07 -2.56 27.44
C ARG A 96 19.32 -1.64 28.64
N GLN A 97 20.52 -1.68 29.20
CA GLN A 97 20.87 -0.87 30.38
C GLN A 97 20.76 0.63 30.09
N ARG A 98 21.21 1.10 28.92
CA ARG A 98 21.04 2.49 28.50
C ARG A 98 19.55 2.86 28.37
N SER A 99 18.78 2.04 27.66
CA SER A 99 17.35 2.29 27.42
C SER A 99 16.56 2.40 28.73
N ILE A 100 16.85 1.54 29.71
CA ILE A 100 16.20 1.55 31.03
C ILE A 100 16.62 2.79 31.84
N LYS A 101 17.92 3.15 31.84
CA LYS A 101 18.41 4.33 32.57
C LYS A 101 17.85 5.63 32.02
N GLU A 102 17.78 5.75 30.69
CA GLU A 102 17.25 6.94 30.00
C GLU A 102 15.72 6.99 30.00
N ASN A 103 15.04 5.94 30.50
CA ASN A 103 13.58 5.79 30.53
C ASN A 103 12.88 6.16 29.20
N THR A 104 13.49 5.73 28.10
CA THR A 104 12.96 5.98 26.76
C THR A 104 11.66 5.19 26.53
N ALA A 105 10.84 5.58 25.56
CA ALA A 105 9.64 4.81 25.18
C ALA A 105 9.98 3.33 24.82
N ALA A 106 11.19 3.07 24.34
CA ALA A 106 11.69 1.72 24.08
C ALA A 106 11.99 0.90 25.35
N ALA A 107 12.15 1.54 26.52
CA ALA A 107 12.50 0.88 27.78
C ALA A 107 11.49 -0.18 28.23
N VAL A 108 10.20 0.00 27.89
CA VAL A 108 9.13 -0.94 28.21
C VAL A 108 9.42 -2.32 27.63
N TRP A 109 9.93 -2.37 26.40
CA TRP A 109 10.27 -3.62 25.70
C TRP A 109 11.54 -4.29 26.21
N TRP A 110 12.39 -3.54 26.92
CA TRP A 110 13.65 -4.04 27.50
C TRP A 110 13.53 -4.52 28.94
N ARG A 111 12.44 -4.15 29.64
CA ARG A 111 12.26 -4.44 31.08
C ARG A 111 12.17 -5.93 31.35
N GLU A 112 11.43 -6.66 30.52
CA GLU A 112 11.15 -8.09 30.67
C GLU A 112 12.06 -9.00 29.82
N VAL A 113 12.97 -8.41 29.06
CA VAL A 113 13.86 -9.13 28.14
C VAL A 113 15.26 -9.18 28.73
N GLN A 114 15.85 -10.38 28.75
CA GLN A 114 17.24 -10.59 29.15
C GLN A 114 18.09 -10.89 27.92
N ALA A 115 19.21 -10.18 27.74
CA ALA A 115 20.11 -10.41 26.61
C ALA A 115 21.19 -11.44 26.99
N ARG A 116 20.80 -12.72 27.07
CA ARG A 116 21.74 -13.82 27.36
C ARG A 116 22.26 -14.46 26.08
N LYS A 117 23.53 -14.88 26.11
CA LYS A 117 24.19 -15.60 25.01
C LYS A 117 23.45 -16.88 24.62
N SER A 118 22.93 -17.62 25.60
CA SER A 118 22.21 -18.89 25.39
C SER A 118 21.02 -18.76 24.43
N TYR A 119 20.30 -17.63 24.47
CA TYR A 119 19.15 -17.39 23.58
C TYR A 119 19.58 -17.24 22.12
N LEU A 120 20.80 -16.76 21.87
CA LEU A 120 21.37 -16.61 20.53
C LEU A 120 21.97 -17.92 20.00
N GLU A 121 22.11 -18.96 20.84
CA GLU A 121 22.71 -20.22 20.42
C GLU A 121 21.72 -21.11 19.67
N GLU A 122 20.48 -21.15 20.13
CA GLU A 122 19.43 -22.01 19.58
C GLU A 122 18.58 -21.33 18.50
N CYS A 123 18.43 -20.00 18.52
CA CYS A 123 17.67 -19.22 17.54
C CYS A 123 16.25 -19.75 17.24
N SER A 124 15.54 -20.31 18.23
CA SER A 124 14.15 -20.82 18.09
C SER A 124 13.20 -20.43 19.22
N GLU A 125 13.71 -20.03 20.37
CA GLU A 125 12.86 -19.83 21.53
C GLU A 125 12.04 -18.53 21.45
N GLY A 126 10.88 -18.52 22.12
CA GLY A 126 10.10 -17.29 22.30
C GLY A 126 10.90 -16.16 22.99
N LYS A 127 11.86 -16.50 23.86
CA LYS A 127 12.77 -15.53 24.50
C LYS A 127 13.70 -14.86 23.48
N PHE A 128 14.22 -15.62 22.53
CA PHE A 128 15.03 -15.11 21.43
C PHE A 128 14.22 -14.17 20.53
N LEU A 129 12.99 -14.56 20.18
CA LEU A 129 12.09 -13.71 19.39
C LEU A 129 11.75 -12.41 20.11
N ARG A 130 11.48 -12.46 21.43
CA ARG A 130 11.26 -11.25 22.24
C ARG A 130 12.49 -10.34 22.26
N LEU A 131 13.70 -10.91 22.28
CA LEU A 131 14.96 -10.16 22.21
C LEU A 131 15.12 -9.44 20.88
N LEU A 132 14.92 -10.13 19.75
CA LEU A 132 14.96 -9.51 18.43
C LEU A 132 13.85 -8.48 18.25
N LEU A 133 12.66 -8.76 18.78
CA LEU A 133 11.55 -7.83 18.75
C LEU A 133 11.90 -6.55 19.51
N ALA A 134 12.37 -6.65 20.76
CA ALA A 134 12.80 -5.50 21.55
C ALA A 134 13.88 -4.67 20.84
N LEU A 135 14.86 -5.33 20.20
CA LEU A 135 15.85 -4.66 19.38
C LEU A 135 15.22 -3.93 18.19
N SER A 136 14.37 -4.59 17.40
CA SER A 136 13.71 -3.99 16.24
C SER A 136 12.81 -2.80 16.62
N THR A 137 12.11 -2.88 17.75
CA THR A 137 11.31 -1.79 18.30
C THR A 137 12.19 -0.63 18.71
N HIS A 138 13.34 -0.90 19.33
CA HIS A 138 14.32 0.14 19.67
C HIS A 138 14.86 0.84 18.41
N VAL A 139 15.18 0.08 17.34
CA VAL A 139 15.55 0.66 16.03
C VAL A 139 14.43 1.57 15.51
N PHE A 140 13.19 1.11 15.58
CA PHE A 140 12.05 1.88 15.10
C PHE A 140 11.91 3.22 15.83
N PHE A 141 11.98 3.21 17.17
CA PHE A 141 11.89 4.44 17.97
C PHE A 141 13.09 5.37 17.78
N THR A 142 14.30 4.82 17.66
CA THR A 142 15.51 5.65 17.43
C THR A 142 15.47 6.31 16.06
N LEU A 143 14.98 5.63 15.02
CA LEU A 143 14.77 6.25 13.70
C LEU A 143 13.65 7.30 13.73
N GLN A 144 12.59 7.05 14.51
CA GLN A 144 11.49 8.01 14.65
C GLN A 144 11.90 9.26 15.44
N SER A 145 12.77 9.15 16.45
CA SER A 145 13.27 10.31 17.21
C SER A 145 14.10 11.29 16.37
N VAL A 146 14.63 10.85 15.21
CA VAL A 146 15.32 11.74 14.27
C VAL A 146 14.33 12.59 13.46
N SER A 147 13.05 12.21 13.40
CA SER A 147 11.97 13.08 12.92
C SER A 147 11.46 13.92 14.09
N ASN A 148 11.63 15.25 14.02
CA ASN A 148 11.24 16.24 15.04
C ASN A 148 9.71 16.35 15.25
N VAL A 149 8.99 15.25 15.41
CA VAL A 149 7.57 15.23 15.74
C VAL A 149 7.44 14.69 17.15
N GLU A 150 6.94 15.54 18.05
CA GLU A 150 6.75 15.24 19.47
C GLU A 150 6.16 13.84 19.71
N PRO A 151 6.64 13.12 20.74
CA PRO A 151 6.14 11.81 21.10
C PRO A 151 4.87 11.98 21.94
N ASN A 152 3.77 12.40 21.31
CA ASN A 152 2.44 12.24 21.90
C ASN A 152 1.74 11.07 21.18
N PRO A 153 1.99 9.82 21.61
CA PRO A 153 1.56 8.61 20.89
C PRO A 153 0.03 8.45 20.84
N GLU A 154 -0.69 8.99 21.83
CA GLU A 154 -2.14 8.78 21.97
C GLU A 154 -2.97 9.63 20.98
N LEU A 155 -2.55 10.89 20.76
CA LEU A 155 -3.15 11.78 19.75
C LEU A 155 -2.77 11.38 18.32
N ASN A 156 -1.57 10.85 18.11
CA ASN A 156 -1.14 10.37 16.79
C ASN A 156 -1.77 9.02 16.40
N TYR A 157 -2.05 8.13 17.35
CA TYR A 157 -2.66 6.84 17.04
C TYR A 157 -4.13 6.98 16.65
N SER A 158 -4.92 7.76 17.39
CA SER A 158 -6.35 7.95 17.10
C SER A 158 -6.59 8.64 15.76
N THR A 159 -5.80 9.67 15.44
CA THR A 159 -5.85 10.38 14.15
C THR A 159 -5.41 9.49 12.99
N ARG A 160 -4.32 8.73 13.15
CA ARG A 160 -3.89 7.75 12.14
C ARG A 160 -4.89 6.62 11.95
N LEU A 161 -5.49 6.12 13.04
CA LEU A 161 -6.53 5.10 12.98
C LEU A 161 -7.77 5.62 12.26
N ALA A 162 -8.21 6.85 12.57
CA ALA A 162 -9.34 7.48 11.89
C ALA A 162 -9.04 7.67 10.38
N PHE A 163 -7.83 8.08 10.03
CA PHE A 163 -7.41 8.20 8.63
C PHE A 163 -7.43 6.86 7.90
N VAL A 164 -6.88 5.81 8.51
CA VAL A 164 -6.88 4.45 7.93
C VAL A 164 -8.30 3.91 7.80
N GLN A 165 -9.16 4.11 8.79
CA GLN A 165 -10.57 3.71 8.74
C GLN A 165 -11.36 4.49 7.67
N ALA A 166 -11.10 5.79 7.50
CA ALA A 166 -11.71 6.59 6.44
C ALA A 166 -11.28 6.10 5.06
N SER A 167 -9.98 5.82 4.88
CA SER A 167 -9.46 5.22 3.66
C SER A 167 -10.13 3.88 3.38
N GLN A 168 -10.19 2.98 4.38
CA GLN A 168 -10.85 1.67 4.25
C GLN A 168 -12.32 1.80 3.81
N ARG A 169 -13.09 2.72 4.41
CA ARG A 169 -14.49 2.98 4.01
C ARG A 169 -14.58 3.45 2.56
N GLN A 170 -13.65 4.29 2.12
CA GLN A 170 -13.59 4.73 0.73
C GLN A 170 -13.30 3.57 -0.22
N TRP A 171 -12.35 2.70 0.11
CA TRP A 171 -12.06 1.49 -0.66
C TRP A 171 -13.26 0.55 -0.74
N VAL A 172 -13.96 0.33 0.38
CA VAL A 172 -15.17 -0.50 0.43
C VAL A 172 -16.27 0.09 -0.46
N LYS A 173 -16.45 1.42 -0.45
CA LYS A 173 -17.42 2.11 -1.30
C LYS A 173 -17.08 1.98 -2.79
N VAL A 174 -15.79 2.08 -3.15
CA VAL A 174 -15.33 1.89 -4.53
C VAL A 174 -15.54 0.43 -4.96
N ALA A 175 -15.17 -0.52 -4.10
CA ALA A 175 -15.32 -1.95 -4.37
C ALA A 175 -16.78 -2.35 -4.55
N SER A 176 -17.69 -1.88 -3.69
CA SER A 176 -19.14 -2.14 -3.84
C SER A 176 -19.70 -1.49 -5.11
N GLY A 177 -19.22 -0.30 -5.47
CA GLY A 177 -19.55 0.36 -6.74
C GLY A 177 -19.11 -0.45 -7.96
N LEU A 178 -17.93 -1.06 -7.92
CA LEU A 178 -17.41 -1.92 -8.99
C LEU A 178 -18.20 -3.24 -9.08
N LEU A 179 -18.50 -3.89 -7.95
CA LEU A 179 -19.36 -5.09 -7.92
C LEU A 179 -20.75 -4.79 -8.49
N GLY A 180 -21.35 -3.64 -8.14
CA GLY A 180 -22.63 -3.23 -8.71
C GLY A 180 -22.57 -2.87 -10.19
N ARG A 181 -21.40 -2.49 -10.73
CA ARG A 181 -21.20 -2.32 -12.18
C ARG A 181 -21.04 -3.66 -12.88
N GLU A 182 -20.29 -4.58 -12.29
CA GLU A 182 -20.12 -5.94 -12.78
C GLU A 182 -21.48 -6.64 -12.91
N GLN A 183 -22.31 -6.58 -11.87
CA GLN A 183 -23.64 -7.18 -11.90
C GLN A 183 -24.53 -6.56 -12.99
N ARG A 184 -24.49 -5.23 -13.16
CA ARG A 184 -25.23 -4.57 -14.26
C ARG A 184 -24.74 -4.99 -15.65
N LEU A 185 -23.44 -5.19 -15.82
CA LEU A 185 -22.88 -5.70 -17.07
C LEU A 185 -23.29 -7.14 -17.32
N MET A 186 -23.33 -7.97 -16.27
CA MET A 186 -23.84 -9.34 -16.37
C MET A 186 -25.33 -9.35 -16.72
N ASP A 187 -26.16 -8.50 -16.12
CA ASP A 187 -27.58 -8.37 -16.45
C ASP A 187 -27.79 -7.85 -17.87
N MET A 188 -26.93 -6.93 -18.34
CA MET A 188 -26.95 -6.44 -19.72
C MET A 188 -26.57 -7.55 -20.70
N LYS A 189 -25.51 -8.31 -20.38
CA LYS A 189 -25.08 -9.46 -21.17
C LYS A 189 -26.16 -10.54 -21.23
N ALA A 190 -26.79 -10.85 -20.10
CA ALA A 190 -27.90 -11.79 -20.02
C ALA A 190 -29.10 -11.30 -20.85
N ARG A 191 -29.43 -10.01 -20.79
CA ARG A 191 -30.46 -9.40 -21.64
C ARG A 191 -30.10 -9.48 -23.11
N ILE A 192 -28.86 -9.20 -23.52
CA ILE A 192 -28.43 -9.31 -24.93
C ILE A 192 -28.50 -10.76 -25.42
N LEU A 193 -28.08 -11.73 -24.60
CA LEU A 193 -28.11 -13.15 -24.94
C LEU A 193 -29.55 -13.68 -25.08
N VAL A 194 -30.46 -13.24 -24.21
CA VAL A 194 -31.91 -13.56 -24.31
C VAL A 194 -32.59 -12.78 -25.44
N SER A 195 -32.06 -11.59 -25.77
CA SER A 195 -32.55 -10.67 -26.79
C SER A 195 -31.93 -10.92 -28.18
N THR A 196 -31.71 -12.17 -28.56
CA THR A 196 -31.50 -12.53 -29.97
C THR A 196 -32.79 -12.40 -30.80
N THR A 197 -33.92 -12.07 -30.16
CA THR A 197 -35.24 -11.92 -30.80
C THR A 197 -35.96 -10.59 -30.52
N LEU A 198 -35.32 -9.58 -29.89
CA LEU A 198 -35.92 -8.24 -29.93
C LEU A 198 -35.72 -7.67 -31.32
N ASN A 199 -36.76 -7.82 -32.14
CA ASN A 199 -37.04 -7.00 -33.30
C ASN A 199 -36.99 -5.53 -32.88
N SER A 200 -35.78 -4.96 -32.89
CA SER A 200 -35.57 -3.52 -33.03
C SER A 200 -36.53 -3.03 -34.10
N ARG A 201 -37.32 -1.97 -33.84
CA ARG A 201 -38.18 -1.35 -34.88
C ARG A 201 -37.38 -0.96 -36.13
N TYR A 202 -36.06 -0.92 -36.00
CA TYR A 202 -35.08 -0.59 -37.01
C TYR A 202 -34.30 -1.81 -37.55
N HIS A 203 -34.78 -3.05 -37.32
CA HIS A 203 -34.13 -4.28 -37.82
C HIS A 203 -33.90 -4.25 -39.34
N SER A 204 -34.80 -3.60 -40.08
CA SER A 204 -34.76 -3.52 -41.55
C SER A 204 -33.94 -2.33 -42.07
N THR A 205 -33.52 -1.43 -41.18
CA THR A 205 -32.73 -0.26 -41.54
C THR A 205 -31.28 -0.51 -41.18
N SER A 206 -30.41 -0.40 -42.17
CA SER A 206 -28.97 -0.51 -41.98
C SER A 206 -28.46 0.58 -41.01
N THR A 207 -27.45 0.23 -40.22
CA THR A 207 -26.72 1.16 -39.34
C THR A 207 -26.31 2.49 -40.03
N PRO A 208 -25.78 2.52 -41.27
CA PRO A 208 -25.48 3.79 -41.94
C PRO A 208 -26.74 4.66 -42.19
N ARG A 209 -27.90 4.05 -42.45
CA ARG A 209 -29.15 4.78 -42.65
C ARG A 209 -29.67 5.38 -41.35
N LEU A 210 -29.47 4.68 -40.23
CA LEU A 210 -29.82 5.20 -38.90
C LEU A 210 -28.92 6.37 -38.48
N ILE A 211 -27.63 6.30 -38.82
CA ILE A 211 -26.68 7.40 -38.63
C ILE A 211 -27.11 8.61 -39.47
N ALA A 212 -27.42 8.41 -40.76
CA ALA A 212 -27.89 9.49 -41.63
C ALA A 212 -29.21 10.12 -41.14
N LEU A 213 -30.14 9.31 -40.60
CA LEU A 213 -31.39 9.82 -40.01
C LEU A 213 -31.15 10.61 -38.72
N ARG A 214 -30.22 10.16 -37.87
CA ARG A 214 -29.78 10.90 -36.68
C ARG A 214 -29.22 12.26 -37.07
N ASP A 215 -28.31 12.29 -38.03
CA ASP A 215 -27.61 13.52 -38.45
C ASP A 215 -28.58 14.48 -39.15
N SER A 216 -29.46 13.96 -40.00
CA SER A 216 -30.54 14.75 -40.61
C SER A 216 -31.48 15.35 -39.56
N LYS A 217 -31.86 14.59 -38.52
CA LYS A 217 -32.71 15.12 -37.45
C LYS A 217 -31.99 16.10 -36.53
N LEU A 218 -30.69 15.91 -36.32
CA LEU A 218 -29.87 16.85 -35.58
C LEU A 218 -29.81 18.20 -36.31
N GLU A 219 -29.54 18.21 -37.62
CA GLU A 219 -29.52 19.44 -38.41
C GLU A 219 -30.91 20.09 -38.53
N ASP A 220 -31.99 19.31 -38.59
CA ASP A 220 -33.38 19.79 -38.54
C ASP A 220 -33.66 20.55 -37.23
N ILE A 221 -33.27 19.98 -36.08
CA ILE A 221 -33.42 20.62 -34.76
C ILE A 221 -32.59 21.92 -34.68
N LEU A 222 -31.35 21.90 -35.19
CA LEU A 222 -30.47 23.07 -35.15
C LEU A 222 -30.86 24.17 -36.14
N SER A 223 -31.66 23.83 -37.15
CA SER A 223 -32.22 24.80 -38.09
C SER A 223 -33.37 25.63 -37.49
N GLN A 224 -34.01 25.15 -36.41
CA GLN A 224 -35.10 25.85 -35.73
C GLN A 224 -34.60 27.11 -35.02
N GLU A 225 -35.36 28.21 -35.07
CA GLU A 225 -34.96 29.53 -34.55
C GLU A 225 -34.50 29.53 -33.08
N ASN A 226 -35.07 28.65 -32.26
CA ASN A 226 -34.77 28.55 -30.83
C ASN A 226 -33.52 27.70 -30.50
N TRP A 227 -32.96 27.00 -31.49
CA TRP A 227 -31.84 26.06 -31.33
C TRP A 227 -30.68 26.38 -32.28
N LYS A 228 -30.46 27.65 -32.57
CA LYS A 228 -29.35 28.12 -33.41
C LYS A 228 -28.08 28.41 -32.60
N GLY A 229 -26.93 28.14 -33.21
CA GLY A 229 -25.60 28.46 -32.67
C GLY A 229 -24.96 27.39 -31.79
N ASP A 230 -23.70 27.63 -31.41
CA ASP A 230 -22.88 26.63 -30.71
C ASP A 230 -23.38 26.31 -29.29
N SER A 231 -24.05 27.27 -28.65
CA SER A 231 -24.69 27.07 -27.33
C SER A 231 -25.79 26.02 -27.39
N ALA A 232 -26.60 26.03 -28.45
CA ALA A 232 -27.67 25.05 -28.67
C ALA A 232 -27.09 23.64 -28.94
N ARG A 233 -26.02 23.55 -29.75
CA ARG A 233 -25.28 22.28 -29.96
C ARG A 233 -24.74 21.73 -28.62
N ASN A 234 -24.20 22.58 -27.77
CA ASN A 234 -23.66 22.17 -26.46
C ASN A 234 -24.76 21.78 -25.47
N ALA A 235 -25.88 22.49 -25.44
CA ALA A 235 -27.05 22.14 -24.63
C ALA A 235 -27.64 20.79 -25.06
N LEU A 236 -27.72 20.53 -26.37
CA LEU A 236 -28.20 19.25 -26.89
C LEU A 236 -27.23 18.10 -26.57
N LYS A 237 -25.92 18.30 -26.72
CA LYS A 237 -24.90 17.35 -26.25
C LYS A 237 -25.02 17.08 -24.75
N PHE A 238 -25.28 18.10 -23.94
CA PHE A 238 -25.49 17.97 -22.50
C PHE A 238 -26.75 17.16 -22.17
N LEU A 239 -27.87 17.40 -22.84
CA LEU A 239 -29.10 16.64 -22.68
C LEU A 239 -28.93 15.17 -23.09
N VAL A 240 -28.22 14.91 -24.19
CA VAL A 240 -27.91 13.56 -24.66
C VAL A 240 -26.99 12.83 -23.67
N THR A 241 -26.01 13.55 -23.10
CA THR A 241 -25.14 13.04 -22.04
C THR A 241 -25.91 12.76 -20.75
N LEU A 242 -26.89 13.61 -20.38
CA LEU A 242 -27.78 13.38 -19.25
C LEU A 242 -28.69 12.16 -19.46
N ALA A 243 -29.12 11.92 -20.70
CA ALA A 243 -29.88 10.73 -21.07
C ALA A 243 -29.02 9.44 -21.08
N GLY A 244 -27.71 9.54 -20.84
CA GLY A 244 -26.80 8.40 -20.79
C GLY A 244 -26.46 7.80 -22.16
N LEU A 245 -26.79 8.51 -23.24
CA LEU A 245 -26.44 8.14 -24.61
C LEU A 245 -25.14 8.88 -24.94
N GLY A 246 -24.03 8.16 -25.11
CA GLY A 246 -22.75 8.77 -25.49
C GLY A 246 -22.83 9.42 -26.87
N PHE A 247 -22.21 10.59 -27.03
CA PHE A 247 -21.97 11.18 -28.36
C PHE A 247 -20.66 10.60 -28.90
N ASP A 248 -20.73 9.66 -29.84
CA ASP A 248 -19.54 9.22 -30.57
C ASP A 248 -19.19 10.28 -31.62
N VAL A 249 -18.10 11.00 -31.38
CA VAL A 249 -17.44 11.87 -32.36
C VAL A 249 -16.67 10.95 -33.31
N LEU A 250 -17.28 10.64 -34.44
CA LEU A 250 -16.59 10.13 -35.62
C LEU A 250 -16.47 11.27 -36.62
N GLU A 251 -15.41 12.08 -36.52
CA GLU A 251 -14.71 12.66 -37.68
C GLU A 251 -13.24 12.91 -37.32
N ALA A 252 -12.37 12.56 -38.28
CA ALA A 252 -10.93 12.54 -38.19
C ALA A 252 -10.31 13.89 -38.61
N GLY A 253 -9.16 14.21 -38.01
CA GLY A 253 -8.11 15.07 -38.58
C GLY A 253 -8.30 16.59 -38.41
N ASP A 254 -7.73 17.18 -37.36
CA ASP A 254 -6.44 17.91 -37.44
C ASP A 254 -6.05 18.44 -36.04
N HIS A 255 -4.77 18.73 -35.85
CA HIS A 255 -4.15 19.02 -34.55
C HIS A 255 -4.58 20.34 -33.87
N ARG A 256 -4.48 20.31 -32.53
CA ARG A 256 -4.51 21.41 -31.54
C ARG A 256 -5.89 21.92 -31.12
N SER A 257 -6.41 21.36 -30.02
CA SER A 257 -6.44 22.04 -28.71
C SER A 257 -7.12 21.13 -27.69
N SER A 258 -6.31 20.62 -26.77
CA SER A 258 -6.76 19.97 -25.54
C SER A 258 -7.34 21.05 -24.64
N ASP A 259 -8.66 21.15 -24.56
CA ASP A 259 -9.38 21.74 -23.41
C ASP A 259 -10.90 21.62 -23.61
N ALA A 260 -11.47 20.48 -23.25
CA ALA A 260 -12.92 20.35 -22.99
C ALA A 260 -13.27 19.11 -22.16
N LEU A 261 -12.51 18.85 -21.09
CA LEU A 261 -12.93 17.95 -20.00
C LEU A 261 -12.65 18.64 -18.66
N SER A 262 -13.11 19.90 -18.51
CA SER A 262 -13.01 20.66 -17.26
C SER A 262 -14.31 21.37 -16.90
N VAL A 263 -15.44 20.65 -16.95
CA VAL A 263 -16.71 21.13 -16.36
C VAL A 263 -17.39 20.02 -15.58
N ARG A 264 -16.72 19.44 -14.57
CA ARG A 264 -17.38 18.70 -13.47
C ARG A 264 -16.68 18.79 -12.11
N HIS A 265 -15.81 19.77 -11.87
CA HIS A 265 -15.07 19.89 -10.59
C HIS A 265 -14.89 21.33 -10.07
N THR A 266 -15.94 22.15 -10.07
CA THR A 266 -15.82 23.55 -9.58
C THR A 266 -17.00 24.05 -8.74
N HIS A 267 -17.63 23.22 -7.89
CA HIS A 267 -18.61 23.78 -6.93
C HIS A 267 -18.68 23.17 -5.53
N LEU A 268 -17.69 22.38 -5.09
CA LEU A 268 -17.60 21.94 -3.67
C LEU A 268 -16.18 22.12 -3.07
N LEU A 269 -15.40 23.07 -3.58
CA LEU A 269 -14.13 23.52 -3.00
C LEU A 269 -14.13 25.06 -2.85
N VAL A 270 -15.14 25.60 -2.14
CA VAL A 270 -15.23 27.04 -1.83
C VAL A 270 -14.89 27.34 -0.34
N TRP A 271 -14.46 26.34 0.45
CA TRP A 271 -14.13 26.56 1.88
C TRP A 271 -12.70 26.19 2.29
N ALA A 272 -11.73 26.20 1.38
CA ALA A 272 -10.34 25.90 1.75
C ALA A 272 -9.30 26.80 1.07
N GLN A 273 -9.65 28.06 0.80
CA GLN A 273 -8.67 29.08 0.39
C GLN A 273 -8.84 30.30 1.28
N ASP A 274 -8.20 30.25 2.44
CA ASP A 274 -7.48 31.38 2.98
C ASP A 274 -6.29 30.85 3.77
N LEU A 275 -5.15 31.53 3.63
CA LEU A 275 -3.81 31.22 4.15
C LEU A 275 -2.89 30.41 3.21
N SER A 276 -2.45 31.10 2.16
CA SER A 276 -1.07 31.02 1.67
C SER A 276 -0.18 31.92 2.55
N PRO A 277 1.11 31.61 2.77
CA PRO A 277 2.13 32.02 1.80
C PRO A 277 3.18 30.94 1.49
N GLN A 278 3.33 30.64 0.18
CA GLN A 278 4.55 30.81 -0.67
C GLN A 278 5.95 30.29 -0.17
N PRO A 279 6.90 30.00 -1.08
CA PRO A 279 7.36 28.65 -1.41
C PRO A 279 8.87 28.46 -1.15
N HIS A 280 9.40 27.23 -1.20
CA HIS A 280 10.67 26.93 -1.88
C HIS A 280 10.94 25.43 -2.03
N SER A 281 11.44 25.10 -3.22
CA SER A 281 12.28 23.95 -3.61
C SER A 281 11.69 22.52 -3.60
N GLN A 282 11.34 22.09 -4.83
CA GLN A 282 11.69 20.80 -5.42
C GLN A 282 11.26 19.52 -4.68
N ILE A 283 10.01 19.11 -4.90
CA ILE A 283 9.58 17.72 -4.72
C ILE A 283 9.80 17.00 -6.05
N VAL A 284 10.82 16.14 -6.08
CA VAL A 284 10.93 15.07 -7.07
C VAL A 284 9.74 14.11 -6.86
N HIS A 285 8.93 13.96 -7.91
CA HIS A 285 7.79 13.07 -7.96
C HIS A 285 8.16 11.64 -7.52
N GLN A 286 7.62 11.16 -6.40
CA GLN A 286 7.57 9.72 -6.11
C GLN A 286 6.25 9.15 -6.61
N LEU A 287 6.38 8.36 -7.67
CA LEU A 287 5.39 7.48 -8.26
C LEU A 287 4.87 6.48 -7.19
N LEU A 288 3.58 6.56 -6.87
CA LEU A 288 2.78 5.35 -6.65
C LEU A 288 2.49 4.79 -8.06
N PRO A 289 2.75 3.50 -8.36
CA PRO A 289 1.87 2.45 -7.86
C PRO A 289 2.52 1.04 -7.79
N VAL A 290 2.79 0.49 -6.60
CA VAL A 290 3.03 -0.97 -6.45
C VAL A 290 2.43 -1.50 -5.15
N ALA A 291 1.20 -1.10 -4.82
CA ALA A 291 0.45 -1.64 -3.67
C ALA A 291 -0.63 -2.67 -4.08
N ALA A 292 -0.77 -2.99 -5.37
CA ALA A 292 -1.84 -3.86 -5.88
C ALA A 292 -1.35 -5.22 -6.45
N ALA A 293 -0.09 -5.62 -6.23
CA ALA A 293 0.48 -6.77 -6.96
C ALA A 293 0.72 -8.05 -6.16
N ARG A 294 0.44 -8.15 -4.84
CA ARG A 294 0.88 -9.34 -4.07
C ARG A 294 -0.12 -9.84 -3.02
N HIS A 295 -1.25 -10.36 -3.49
CA HIS A 295 -2.05 -11.35 -2.76
C HIS A 295 -2.25 -12.61 -3.63
N PRO A 296 -1.28 -13.54 -3.69
CA PRO A 296 -1.38 -14.76 -4.50
C PRO A 296 -2.45 -15.77 -4.01
N SER A 297 -2.96 -15.60 -2.78
CA SER A 297 -4.00 -16.47 -2.21
C SER A 297 -5.41 -16.22 -2.75
N TYR A 298 -5.69 -15.04 -3.34
CA TYR A 298 -7.01 -14.72 -3.92
C TYR A 298 -7.11 -15.06 -5.42
N ILE A 299 -5.99 -15.15 -6.14
CA ILE A 299 -5.98 -15.53 -7.57
C ILE A 299 -6.24 -17.04 -7.76
N ARG A 300 -5.84 -17.88 -6.80
CA ARG A 300 -6.11 -19.34 -6.86
C ARG A 300 -7.59 -19.70 -6.70
N LYS A 301 -8.42 -18.80 -6.14
CA LYS A 301 -9.88 -19.02 -6.08
C LYS A 301 -10.59 -18.71 -7.40
N LEU A 302 -9.90 -18.13 -8.39
CA LEU A 302 -10.43 -17.84 -9.72
C LEU A 302 -10.07 -18.91 -10.78
N GLN A 303 -9.29 -19.94 -10.43
CA GLN A 303 -8.95 -21.04 -11.34
C GLN A 303 -9.87 -22.26 -11.15
N LYS A 304 -11.18 -22.06 -11.23
CA LYS A 304 -12.08 -23.15 -11.63
C LYS A 304 -12.28 -23.09 -13.14
N PRO A 305 -11.93 -24.13 -13.91
CA PRO A 305 -12.15 -24.13 -15.35
C PRO A 305 -13.66 -24.14 -15.63
N ILE A 306 -14.10 -23.20 -16.47
CA ILE A 306 -15.43 -23.22 -17.08
C ILE A 306 -15.25 -23.98 -18.40
N PHE A 307 -15.31 -25.30 -18.30
CA PHE A 307 -15.89 -26.22 -19.28
C PHE A 307 -16.58 -27.32 -18.49
#